data_AF-A0A059NXB1-F1
#
_entry.id   AF-A0A059NXB1-F1
#
_cell.length_a   1.000
_cell.length_b   1.000
_cell.length_c   1.000
_cell.angle_alpha   90.00
_cell.angle_beta   90.00
_cell.angle_gamma   90.00
#
_symmetry.space_group_name_H-M   'P 1'
#
loop_
_entity.id
_entity.type
_entity.pdbx_description
1 polymer ?
#
loop_
_entity_poly.entity_id
_entity_poly.type
_entity_poly.pdbx_seq_one_letter_code
_entity_poly.pdbx_strand_id
1 'polypeptide(L)' 'MFRVKSFQEDGGVLFEIATDPPGFTVDESLDELGGNLMLPPWLEAKRMELENTLPSVKVRVLEEDKE' A
#
# COMPACT_ATOMS: atom_id res chain seq x y z
N MET A 1 -8.10 -3.31 4.49
CA MET A 1 -7.37 -2.19 5.13
C MET A 1 -7.12 -2.43 6.63
N PHE A 2 -5.85 -2.52 7.02
CA PHE A 2 -5.42 -2.72 8.42
C PHE A 2 -5.69 -1.48 9.29
N ARG A 3 -5.76 -1.67 10.61
CA ARG A 3 -5.73 -0.60 11.61
C ARG A 3 -4.43 -0.70 12.40
N VAL A 4 -3.74 0.41 12.59
CA VAL A 4 -2.42 0.46 13.22
C VAL A 4 -2.42 1.37 14.45
N LYS A 5 -1.74 0.93 15.50
CA LYS A 5 -1.37 1.77 16.65
C LYS A 5 0.15 1.77 16.81
N SER A 6 0.76 2.95 16.73
CA SER A 6 2.21 3.11 16.88
C SER A 6 2.58 3.59 18.30
N PHE A 7 3.72 3.13 18.81
CA PHE A 7 4.32 3.59 20.06
C PHE A 7 5.85 3.50 19.96
N GLN A 8 6.55 4.41 20.64
CA GLN A 8 8.02 4.42 20.69
C GLN A 8 8.47 3.81 22.01
N GLU A 9 9.35 2.80 21.95
CA GLU A 9 9.97 2.20 23.13
C GLU A 9 11.14 3.08 23.61
N ASP A 10 11.61 2.87 24.85
CA ASP A 10 12.67 3.66 25.50
C ASP A 10 13.99 3.69 24.72
N GLY A 11 14.28 2.67 23.90
CA GLY A 11 15.43 2.64 23.00
C GLY A 11 15.29 3.50 21.73
N GLY A 12 14.15 4.18 21.56
CA GLY A 12 13.85 5.02 20.41
C GLY A 12 13.30 4.26 19.19
N VAL A 13 13.08 2.95 19.31
CA VAL A 13 12.48 2.13 18.25
C VAL A 13 10.98 2.40 18.18
N LEU A 14 10.48 2.67 16.97
CA LEU A 14 9.05 2.80 16.70
C LEU A 14 8.46 1.41 16.44
N PHE A 15 7.53 1.00 17.29
CA PHE A 15 6.73 -0.21 17.11
C PHE A 15 5.34 0.14 16.60
N GLU A 16 4.79 -0.78 15.82
CA GLU A 16 3.43 -0.72 15.31
C GLU A 16 2.70 -2.03 15.58
N ILE A 17 1.48 -1.92 16.10
CA ILE A 17 0.56 -3.05 16.27
C ILE A 17 -0.52 -2.89 15.21
N ALA A 18 -0.56 -3.83 14.26
CA ALA A 18 -1.53 -3.87 13.17
C ALA A 18 -2.51 -5.04 13.34
N THR A 19 -3.79 -4.83 13.01
CA THR A 19 -4.81 -5.91 13.00
C THR A 19 -4.65 -6.79 11.76
N ASP A 20 -4.76 -8.13 11.86
CA ASP A 20 -4.62 -9.02 10.70
C ASP A 20 -5.72 -8.84 9.62
N PRO A 21 -7.02 -9.09 9.90
CA PRO A 21 -8.08 -8.77 8.94
C PRO A 21 -8.31 -7.25 8.90
N PRO A 22 -8.80 -6.71 7.78
CA PRO A 22 -9.35 -7.40 6.60
C PRO A 22 -8.40 -7.57 5.40
N GLY A 23 -7.14 -7.10 5.46
CA GLY A 23 -6.16 -7.32 4.38
C GLY A 23 -6.29 -6.39 3.15
N PHE A 24 -5.57 -6.70 2.08
CA PHE A 24 -5.54 -5.92 0.83
C PHE A 24 -6.62 -6.31 -0.18
N THR A 25 -7.26 -7.47 -0.03
CA THR A 25 -8.31 -7.94 -0.95
C THR A 25 -9.68 -7.32 -0.69
N VAL A 26 -9.70 -6.19 0.02
CA VAL A 26 -10.96 -5.49 0.37
C VAL A 26 -11.46 -4.65 -0.79
N ASP A 27 -10.52 -4.12 -1.56
CA ASP A 27 -10.72 -3.14 -2.62
C ASP A 27 -10.17 -3.61 -3.97
N GLU A 28 -9.32 -4.63 -4.00
CA GLU A 28 -8.83 -5.29 -5.22
C GLU A 28 -9.00 -6.81 -5.14
N SER A 29 -9.22 -7.45 -6.30
CA SER A 29 -9.19 -8.91 -6.39
C SER A 29 -7.74 -9.41 -6.32
N LEU A 30 -7.54 -10.67 -5.90
CA LEU A 30 -6.20 -11.23 -5.73
C LEU A 30 -5.35 -11.17 -7.02
N ASP A 31 -5.99 -11.37 -8.18
CA ASP A 31 -5.34 -11.35 -9.50
C ASP A 31 -4.96 -9.94 -9.97
N GLU A 32 -5.55 -8.90 -9.38
CA GLU A 32 -5.35 -7.49 -9.76
C GLU A 32 -4.53 -6.70 -8.73
N LEU A 33 -4.19 -7.31 -7.59
CA LEU A 33 -3.51 -6.64 -6.47
C LEU A 33 -2.25 -5.90 -6.91
N GLY A 34 -2.18 -4.61 -6.54
CA GLY A 34 -1.00 -3.79 -6.79
C GLY A 34 -0.81 -3.39 -8.26
N GLY A 35 -1.80 -3.69 -9.12
CA GLY A 35 -1.82 -3.24 -10.51
C GLY A 35 -2.22 -1.77 -10.67
N ASN A 36 -2.96 -1.22 -9.70
CA ASN A 36 -3.52 0.13 -9.78
C ASN A 36 -3.07 1.04 -8.63
N LEU A 37 -3.13 2.35 -8.86
CA LEU A 37 -3.01 3.34 -7.79
C LEU A 37 -4.32 3.41 -7.00
N MET A 38 -4.37 2.69 -5.88
CA MET A 38 -5.47 2.73 -4.92
C MET A 38 -5.33 3.94 -4.02
N LEU A 39 -6.40 4.75 -3.95
CA LEU A 39 -6.47 5.91 -3.07
C LEU A 39 -7.58 5.69 -2.04
N PRO A 40 -7.38 6.15 -0.79
CA PRO A 40 -8.48 6.16 0.15
C PRO A 40 -9.57 7.14 -0.33
N PRO A 41 -10.85 6.94 0.02
CA PRO A 41 -11.96 7.73 -0.52
C PRO A 41 -11.81 9.25 -0.37
N TRP A 42 -11.15 9.72 0.70
CA TRP A 42 -10.92 11.14 0.93
C TRP A 42 -9.85 11.78 0.04
N LEU A 43 -9.05 10.98 -0.69
CA LEU A 43 -8.05 11.46 -1.66
C LEU A 43 -8.48 11.29 -3.12
N GLU A 44 -9.60 10.61 -3.39
CA GLU A 44 -10.08 10.40 -4.76
C GLU A 44 -10.32 11.71 -5.53
N ALA A 45 -10.78 12.76 -4.84
CA ALA A 45 -10.95 14.09 -5.44
C ALA A 45 -9.64 14.69 -6.00
N LYS A 46 -8.48 14.19 -5.56
CA LYS A 46 -7.15 14.62 -6.00
C LYS A 46 -6.46 13.62 -6.93
N ARG A 47 -7.15 12.57 -7.39
CA ARG A 47 -6.56 11.51 -8.22
C ARG A 47 -5.75 12.06 -9.40
N MET A 48 -6.34 12.96 -10.17
CA MET A 48 -5.70 13.54 -11.35
C MET A 48 -4.43 14.32 -11.00
N GLU A 49 -4.40 15.03 -9.87
CA GLU A 49 -3.21 15.74 -9.40
C GLU A 49 -2.09 14.75 -9.01
N LEU A 50 -2.47 13.69 -8.28
CA LEU A 50 -1.53 12.67 -7.82
C LEU A 50 -0.94 11.86 -8.97
N GLU A 51 -1.77 11.42 -9.92
CA GLU A 51 -1.32 10.67 -11.10
C GLU A 51 -0.36 11.48 -11.98
N ASN A 52 -0.51 12.81 -12.02
CA ASN A 52 0.40 13.69 -12.76
C ASN A 52 1.70 14.02 -12.00
N THR A 53 1.71 13.92 -10.67
CA THR A 53 2.83 14.34 -9.83
C THR A 53 3.71 13.16 -9.40
N LEU A 54 3.11 11.98 -9.22
CA LEU A 54 3.83 10.79 -8.79
C LEU A 54 4.70 10.24 -9.93
N PRO A 55 5.93 9.79 -9.63
CA PRO A 55 6.76 9.15 -10.62
C PRO A 55 6.12 7.84 -11.09
N SER A 56 6.18 7.58 -12.41
CA SER A 56 5.71 6.31 -12.95
C SER A 56 6.62 5.17 -12.46
N VAL A 57 6.01 4.14 -11.88
CA VAL A 57 6.68 2.90 -11.46
C VAL A 57 6.16 1.76 -12.31
N LYS A 58 7.08 0.91 -12.79
CA LYS A 58 6.74 -0.34 -13.47
C LYS A 58 7.36 -1.49 -12.70
N VAL A 59 6.53 -2.42 -12.28
CA VAL A 59 6.99 -3.69 -11.70
C VAL A 59 7.83 -4.40 -12.75
N ARG A 60 8.98 -4.93 -12.33
CA ARG A 60 9.90 -5.68 -13.18
C ARG A 60 10.00 -7.08 -12.62
N VAL A 61 9.89 -8.07 -13.50
CA VAL A 61 10.24 -9.45 -13.17
C VAL A 61 11.74 -9.58 -13.35
N LEU A 62 12.44 -9.97 -12.29
CA LEU A 62 13.87 -10.24 -12.36
C LEU A 62 14.09 -11.64 -12.95
N GLU A 63 15.24 -11.88 -13.59
CA GLU A 63 15.55 -13.20 -14.14
C GLU A 63 15.55 -14.31 -13.07
N GLU A 64 15.82 -13.95 -11.81
CA GLU A 64 15.79 -14.86 -10.65
C GLU A 64 14.35 -15.21 -10.23
N ASP A 65 13.36 -14.39 -10.59
CA ASP A 65 11.94 -14.61 -10.31
C ASP A 65 11.23 -15.36 -11.46
N LYS A 66 11.95 -15.66 -12.56
CA LYS A 66 11.45 -16.50 -13.63
C LYS A 66 11.67 -17.96 -13.26
N GLU A 67 10.67 -18.58 -12.64
CA GLU A 67 10.56 -20.04 -12.60
C GLU A 67 10.34 -20.64 -14.01
#